data_AF-A0A965D6D2-F1
#
_entry.id   AF-A0A965D6D2-F1
#
_cell.length_a   1.000
_cell.length_b   1.000
_cell.length_c   1.000
_cell.angle_alpha   90.00
_cell.angle_beta   90.00
_cell.angle_gamma   90.00
#
_symmetry.space_group_name_H-M   'P 1'
#
loop_
_entity.id
_entity.type
_entity.pdbx_description
1 polymer ?
#
loop_
_entity_poly.entity_id
_entity_poly.type
_entity_poly.pdbx_seq_one_letter_code
_entity_poly.pdbx_strand_id
1 'polypeptide(L)'
;VDLNRLIKAGKFDHKELANLYANAERLGRTEVLPVAKEALKELNTRAYAKIFVKPIRDKVQKIIGDIATAEGWANWEDNAVANGIRAGAPMTNGDELAEYCFSYRNPVSKSTSSLAVFQHDETSAVQFKVKTRGGGQSVVNSAEEATELFRNALKN
;
A
#
# COMPACT_ATOMS: atom_id res chain seq x y z
N VAL A 1 -11.67 -37.27 -0.24
CA VAL A 1 -10.36 -36.82 -0.77
C VAL A 1 -9.99 -35.56 0.00
N ASP A 2 -8.82 -35.54 0.65
CA ASP A 2 -8.37 -34.37 1.40
C ASP A 2 -7.84 -33.30 0.43
N LEU A 3 -8.65 -32.28 0.18
CA LEU A 3 -8.35 -31.18 -0.73
C LEU A 3 -7.08 -30.42 -0.31
N ASN A 4 -6.85 -30.23 0.98
CA ASN A 4 -5.66 -29.55 1.50
C ASN A 4 -4.40 -30.35 1.21
N ARG A 5 -4.47 -31.69 1.32
CA ARG A 5 -3.38 -32.57 0.93
C ARG A 5 -3.08 -32.49 -0.57
N LEU A 6 -4.10 -32.39 -1.42
CA LEU A 6 -3.89 -32.24 -2.86
C LEU A 6 -3.26 -30.90 -3.24
N ILE A 7 -3.70 -29.81 -2.60
CA ILE A 7 -3.10 -28.47 -2.79
C ILE A 7 -1.62 -28.50 -2.39
N LYS A 8 -1.31 -29.00 -1.18
CA LYS A 8 0.07 -29.13 -0.68
C LYS A 8 0.93 -30.07 -1.51
N ALA A 9 0.33 -31.05 -2.18
CA ALA A 9 1.03 -31.96 -3.09
C ALA A 9 1.29 -31.34 -4.49
N GLY A 10 0.98 -30.05 -4.69
CA GLY A 10 1.23 -29.35 -5.95
C GLY A 10 0.40 -29.88 -7.12
N LYS A 11 -0.77 -30.46 -6.83
CA LYS A 11 -1.63 -31.09 -7.86
C LYS A 11 -2.47 -30.11 -8.66
N PHE A 12 -2.42 -28.82 -8.33
CA PHE A 12 -3.17 -27.77 -8.99
C PHE A 12 -2.21 -26.77 -9.64
N ASP A 13 -2.55 -26.32 -10.84
CA ASP A 13 -1.87 -25.21 -11.48
C ASP A 13 -2.34 -23.84 -10.92
N HIS A 14 -1.68 -22.76 -11.36
CA HIS A 14 -1.99 -21.42 -10.87
C HIS A 14 -3.41 -20.93 -11.19
N LYS A 15 -4.03 -21.37 -12.31
CA LYS A 15 -5.41 -21.01 -12.67
C LYS A 15 -6.39 -21.79 -11.82
N GLU A 16 -6.13 -23.07 -11.62
CA GLU A 16 -6.92 -23.94 -10.78
C GLU A 16 -6.90 -23.47 -9.32
N LEU A 17 -5.74 -23.07 -8.80
CA LEU A 17 -5.62 -22.49 -7.46
C LEU A 17 -6.36 -21.15 -7.32
N ALA A 18 -6.27 -20.26 -8.31
CA ALA A 18 -7.01 -19.00 -8.30
C ALA A 18 -8.53 -19.22 -8.34
N ASN A 19 -9.01 -20.14 -9.19
CA ASN A 19 -10.42 -20.53 -9.25
C ASN A 19 -10.88 -21.21 -7.96
N LEU A 20 -10.02 -22.06 -7.37
CA LEU A 20 -10.31 -22.73 -6.11
C LEU A 20 -10.46 -21.72 -4.98
N TYR A 21 -9.56 -20.73 -4.90
CA TYR A 21 -9.65 -19.64 -3.94
C TYR A 21 -10.96 -18.85 -4.10
N ALA A 22 -11.28 -18.39 -5.32
CA ALA A 22 -12.50 -17.61 -5.59
C ALA A 22 -13.78 -18.40 -5.28
N ASN A 23 -13.80 -19.70 -5.58
CA ASN A 23 -14.93 -20.57 -5.24
C ASN A 23 -15.04 -20.81 -3.74
N ALA A 24 -13.92 -21.03 -3.05
CA ALA A 24 -13.89 -21.20 -1.61
C ALA A 24 -14.41 -19.93 -0.90
N GLU A 25 -14.01 -18.75 -1.38
CA GLU A 25 -14.48 -17.46 -0.86
C GLU A 25 -15.99 -17.31 -1.04
N ARG A 26 -16.48 -17.51 -2.27
CA ARG A 26 -17.91 -17.44 -2.61
C ARG A 26 -18.77 -18.42 -1.79
N LEU A 27 -18.22 -19.58 -1.46
CA LEU A 27 -18.93 -20.64 -0.71
C LEU A 27 -18.67 -20.58 0.80
N GLY A 28 -17.91 -19.60 1.31
CA GLY A 28 -17.59 -19.47 2.73
C GLY A 28 -16.72 -20.59 3.30
N ARG A 29 -15.92 -21.27 2.45
CA ARG A 29 -15.01 -22.37 2.83
C ARG A 29 -13.70 -21.82 3.41
N THR A 30 -13.78 -21.28 4.62
CA THR A 30 -12.66 -20.61 5.32
C THR A 30 -11.45 -21.52 5.54
N GLU A 31 -11.63 -22.84 5.56
CA GLU A 31 -10.58 -23.83 5.72
C GLU A 31 -9.68 -23.99 4.48
N VAL A 32 -10.19 -23.66 3.30
CA VAL A 32 -9.48 -23.81 2.00
C VAL A 32 -8.74 -22.54 1.62
N LEU A 33 -9.28 -21.37 2.00
CA LEU A 33 -8.74 -20.05 1.67
C LEU A 33 -7.24 -19.87 1.97
N PRO A 34 -6.75 -20.12 3.21
CA PRO A 34 -5.34 -19.90 3.51
C PRO A 34 -4.44 -20.86 2.73
N VAL A 35 -4.87 -22.13 2.54
CA VAL A 35 -4.06 -23.15 1.86
C VAL A 35 -3.95 -22.86 0.36
N ALA A 36 -5.04 -22.46 -0.28
CA ALA A 36 -5.04 -22.10 -1.70
C ALA A 36 -4.26 -20.79 -1.96
N LYS A 37 -4.36 -19.81 -1.05
CA LYS A 37 -3.63 -18.54 -1.13
C LYS A 37 -2.11 -18.73 -1.01
N GLU A 38 -1.66 -19.49 -0.01
CA GLU A 38 -0.22 -19.77 0.17
C GLU A 38 0.33 -20.58 -1.02
N ALA A 39 -0.39 -21.59 -1.49
CA ALA A 39 0.03 -22.34 -2.67
C ALA A 39 0.12 -21.44 -3.93
N LEU A 40 -0.78 -20.47 -4.09
CA LEU A 40 -0.72 -19.53 -5.20
C LEU A 40 0.48 -18.57 -5.07
N LYS A 41 0.80 -18.14 -3.84
CA LYS A 41 1.97 -17.31 -3.55
C LYS A 41 3.28 -18.01 -3.93
N GLU A 42 3.40 -19.28 -3.59
CA GLU A 42 4.56 -20.12 -3.92
C GLU A 42 4.68 -20.40 -5.42
N LEU A 43 3.57 -20.76 -6.08
CA LEU A 43 3.58 -21.20 -7.47
C LEU A 43 3.62 -20.05 -8.48
N ASN A 44 2.95 -18.93 -8.20
CA ASN A 44 2.83 -17.81 -9.13
C ASN A 44 2.67 -16.48 -8.39
N THR A 45 3.81 -15.92 -7.99
CA THR A 45 3.92 -14.62 -7.32
C THR A 45 3.21 -13.49 -8.07
N ARG A 46 3.18 -13.52 -9.41
CA ARG A 46 2.48 -12.51 -10.23
C ARG A 46 0.97 -12.62 -10.10
N ALA A 47 0.41 -13.83 -10.15
CA ALA A 47 -1.02 -14.06 -9.97
C ALA A 47 -1.46 -13.72 -8.54
N TYR A 48 -0.69 -14.16 -7.54
CA TYR A 48 -0.89 -13.78 -6.15
C TYR A 48 -0.86 -12.25 -5.97
N ALA A 49 0.15 -11.57 -6.50
CA ALA A 49 0.25 -10.12 -6.39
C ALA A 49 -0.94 -9.40 -7.05
N LYS A 50 -1.43 -9.91 -8.19
CA LYS A 50 -2.62 -9.34 -8.86
C LYS A 50 -3.89 -9.48 -8.02
N ILE A 51 -4.07 -10.59 -7.32
CA ILE A 51 -5.31 -10.88 -6.58
C ILE A 51 -5.28 -10.25 -5.19
N PHE A 52 -4.16 -10.35 -4.47
CA PHE A 52 -4.10 -10.01 -3.05
C PHE A 52 -3.38 -8.70 -2.76
N VAL A 53 -2.28 -8.44 -3.47
CA VAL A 53 -1.44 -7.27 -3.18
C VAL A 53 -1.92 -6.02 -3.93
N LYS A 54 -2.36 -6.18 -5.18
CA LYS A 54 -2.82 -5.06 -6.01
C LYS A 54 -4.01 -4.32 -5.36
N PRO A 55 -5.07 -4.98 -4.85
CA PRO A 55 -6.16 -4.25 -4.20
C PRO A 55 -5.70 -3.42 -2.99
N ILE A 56 -4.71 -3.91 -2.23
CA ILE A 56 -4.12 -3.17 -1.10
C ILE A 56 -3.40 -1.92 -1.62
N ARG A 57 -2.59 -2.07 -2.68
CA ARG A 57 -1.89 -0.93 -3.30
C ARG A 57 -2.86 0.10 -3.86
N ASP A 58 -3.87 -0.35 -4.59
CA ASP A 58 -4.90 0.52 -5.16
C ASP A 58 -5.65 1.27 -4.04
N LYS A 59 -5.94 0.60 -2.92
CA LYS A 59 -6.54 1.22 -1.72
C LYS A 59 -5.64 2.31 -1.12
N VAL A 60 -4.37 1.99 -0.87
CA VAL A 60 -3.40 2.95 -0.30
C VAL A 60 -3.21 4.14 -1.23
N GLN A 61 -3.07 3.88 -2.53
CA GLN A 61 -2.95 4.92 -3.56
C GLN A 61 -4.20 5.82 -3.61
N LYS A 62 -5.40 5.23 -3.52
CA LYS A 62 -6.64 5.99 -3.49
C LYS A 62 -6.71 6.91 -2.27
N ILE A 63 -6.37 6.41 -1.07
CA ILE A 63 -6.39 7.21 0.16
C ILE A 63 -5.50 8.44 0.04
N ILE A 64 -4.25 8.27 -0.42
CA ILE A 64 -3.35 9.41 -0.57
C ILE A 64 -3.82 10.40 -1.64
N GLY A 65 -4.42 9.91 -2.72
CA GLY A 65 -5.01 10.74 -3.78
C GLY A 65 -6.24 11.53 -3.29
N ASP A 66 -7.11 10.90 -2.50
CA ASP A 66 -8.29 11.54 -1.90
C ASP A 66 -7.85 12.67 -0.95
N ILE A 67 -6.85 12.42 -0.09
CA ILE A 67 -6.27 13.45 0.79
C ILE A 67 -5.70 14.60 -0.04
N ALA A 68 -4.87 14.29 -1.05
CA ALA A 68 -4.26 15.32 -1.88
C ALA A 68 -5.30 16.19 -2.60
N THR A 69 -6.40 15.58 -3.06
CA THR A 69 -7.50 16.29 -3.71
C THR A 69 -8.27 17.16 -2.73
N ALA A 70 -8.65 16.61 -1.57
CA ALA A 70 -9.42 17.33 -0.54
C ALA A 70 -8.68 18.55 -0.01
N GLU A 71 -7.35 18.46 0.12
CA GLU A 71 -6.50 19.53 0.63
C GLU A 71 -6.06 20.54 -0.45
N GLY A 72 -6.48 20.36 -1.70
CA GLY A 72 -6.01 21.18 -2.81
C GLY A 72 -4.52 20.97 -3.12
N TRP A 73 -3.92 19.93 -2.56
CA TRP A 73 -2.55 19.47 -2.80
C TRP A 73 -2.42 18.70 -4.12
N ALA A 74 -3.43 18.74 -5.00
CA ALA A 74 -3.41 18.14 -6.33
C ALA A 74 -3.04 19.15 -7.45
N ASN A 75 -3.17 20.46 -7.22
CA ASN A 75 -2.92 21.51 -8.22
C ASN A 75 -1.46 22.03 -8.15
N TRP A 76 -0.60 21.65 -9.10
CA TRP A 76 0.87 21.82 -9.01
C TRP A 76 1.59 22.08 -10.34
N GLU A 77 1.25 23.14 -11.08
CA GLU A 77 2.05 23.56 -12.25
C GLU A 77 3.47 24.06 -11.86
N ASP A 78 3.68 24.43 -10.58
CA ASP A 78 4.98 24.87 -10.04
C ASP A 78 5.74 23.82 -9.22
N ASN A 79 5.30 22.56 -9.20
CA ASN A 79 6.19 21.48 -8.76
C ASN A 79 7.22 21.27 -9.86
N ALA A 80 8.31 22.05 -9.86
CA ALA A 80 9.55 21.73 -10.55
C ALA A 80 10.12 20.43 -9.95
N VAL A 81 9.52 19.33 -10.39
CA VAL A 81 9.95 17.96 -10.23
C VAL A 81 11.24 17.79 -11.04
N ALA A 82 12.37 18.17 -10.45
CA ALA A 82 13.46 17.21 -10.41
C ALA A 82 13.18 16.11 -9.35
N ASN A 83 12.25 16.38 -8.42
CA ASN A 83 11.94 15.61 -7.21
C ASN A 83 10.45 15.70 -6.76
N GLY A 84 9.47 15.86 -7.65
CA GLY A 84 8.61 14.74 -7.97
C GLY A 84 7.75 14.27 -6.82
N ILE A 85 6.49 14.68 -6.79
CA ILE A 85 5.44 13.76 -6.36
C ILE A 85 5.69 12.47 -7.14
N ARG A 86 6.27 11.45 -6.49
CA ARG A 86 6.32 10.14 -7.11
C ARG A 86 4.95 9.53 -6.93
N ALA A 87 4.02 9.85 -7.84
CA ALA A 87 2.92 8.95 -8.10
C ALA A 87 3.55 7.64 -8.58
N GLY A 88 3.61 6.65 -7.68
CA GLY A 88 4.47 5.49 -7.86
C GLY A 88 5.92 5.77 -7.49
N ALA A 89 6.19 6.19 -6.25
CA ALA A 89 7.51 5.93 -5.68
C ALA A 89 7.82 4.45 -5.97
N PRO A 90 8.95 4.12 -6.62
CA PRO A 90 9.32 2.73 -6.80
C PRO A 90 9.27 2.14 -5.41
N MET A 91 8.52 1.04 -5.27
CA MET A 91 8.48 0.28 -4.03
C MET A 91 9.92 0.23 -3.54
N THR A 92 10.21 0.90 -2.44
CA THR A 92 11.42 0.57 -1.71
C THR A 92 11.25 -0.91 -1.40
N ASN A 93 12.09 -1.77 -1.99
CA ASN A 93 12.25 -3.13 -1.48
C ASN A 93 12.56 -2.96 0.01
N GLY A 94 11.56 -3.12 0.86
CA GLY A 94 11.53 -2.55 2.19
C GLY A 94 10.26 -2.97 2.92
N ASP A 95 10.23 -2.65 4.21
CA ASP A 95 9.39 -3.25 5.24
C ASP A 95 7.86 -3.21 4.97
N GLU A 96 7.37 -2.36 4.05
CA GLU A 96 5.93 -2.19 3.81
C GLU A 96 5.43 -2.87 2.52
N LEU A 97 4.27 -3.52 2.58
CA LEU A 97 3.59 -4.14 1.44
C LEU A 97 3.11 -3.11 0.40
N ALA A 98 2.69 -1.94 0.87
CA ALA A 98 2.29 -0.81 0.04
C ALA A 98 2.63 0.50 0.76
N GLU A 99 3.33 1.41 0.10
CA GLU A 99 3.59 2.76 0.60
C GLU A 99 3.53 3.74 -0.57
N TYR A 100 2.76 4.81 -0.40
CA TYR A 100 2.69 5.92 -1.34
C TYR A 100 2.89 7.22 -0.56
N CYS A 101 3.63 8.16 -1.12
CA CYS A 101 3.91 9.42 -0.46
C CYS A 101 3.91 10.60 -1.42
N PHE A 102 3.68 11.79 -0.87
CA PHE A 102 4.05 13.05 -1.50
C PHE A 102 4.93 13.85 -0.55
N SER A 103 5.75 14.72 -1.14
CA SER A 103 6.82 15.42 -0.45
C SER A 103 6.91 16.85 -0.94
N TYR A 104 7.17 17.76 -0.01
CA TYR A 104 7.22 19.19 -0.25
C TYR A 104 8.58 19.70 0.17
N ARG A 105 9.30 20.29 -0.77
CA ARG A 105 10.58 20.92 -0.49
C ARG A 105 10.36 22.40 -0.16
N ASN A 106 10.87 22.84 0.97
CA ASN A 106 10.93 24.25 1.27
C ASN A 106 11.96 24.94 0.35
N PRO A 107 11.59 26.00 -0.39
CA PRO A 107 12.49 26.64 -1.35
C PRO A 107 13.68 27.34 -0.68
N VAL A 108 13.52 27.82 0.55
CA VAL A 108 14.53 28.59 1.28
C VAL A 108 15.58 27.67 1.90
N SER A 109 15.15 26.67 2.68
CA SER A 109 16.06 25.77 3.40
C SER A 109 16.42 24.49 2.67
N LYS A 110 15.79 24.23 1.53
CA LYS A 110 15.97 23.00 0.74
C LYS A 110 15.58 21.70 1.46
N SER A 111 15.03 21.78 2.66
CA SER A 111 14.54 20.65 3.45
C SER A 111 13.17 20.16 2.96
N THR A 112 12.85 18.90 3.25
CA THR A 112 11.63 18.26 2.76
C THR A 112 10.74 17.80 3.90
N SER A 113 9.45 18.11 3.81
CA SER A 113 8.40 17.49 4.61
C SER A 113 7.66 16.48 3.73
N SER A 114 7.23 15.34 4.27
CA SER A 114 6.47 14.34 3.50
C SER A 114 5.29 13.75 4.27
N LEU A 115 4.22 13.42 3.56
CA LEU A 115 3.14 12.55 4.04
C LEU A 115 3.16 11.27 3.21
N ALA A 116 3.18 10.13 3.89
CA ALA A 116 3.01 8.82 3.29
C ALA A 116 1.82 8.10 3.90
N VAL A 117 1.13 7.32 3.06
CA VAL A 117 0.11 6.35 3.45
C VAL A 117 0.69 4.98 3.16
N PHE A 118 0.60 4.07 4.12
CA PHE A 118 1.20 2.75 3.96
C PHE A 118 0.39 1.64 4.64
N GLN A 119 0.67 0.40 4.26
CA GLN A 119 0.20 -0.81 4.92
C GLN A 119 1.36 -1.82 4.96
N HIS A 120 1.65 -2.32 6.15
CA HIS A 120 2.83 -3.15 6.40
C HIS A 120 2.76 -4.53 5.77
N ASP A 121 1.66 -5.23 6.01
CA ASP A 121 1.40 -6.57 5.47
C ASP A 121 -0.08 -6.68 5.05
N GLU A 122 -0.51 -7.87 4.62
CA GLU A 122 -1.87 -8.06 4.11
C GLU A 122 -2.99 -7.88 5.15
N THR A 123 -2.65 -8.01 6.43
CA THR A 123 -3.59 -7.98 7.58
C THR A 123 -3.52 -6.69 8.37
N SER A 124 -2.40 -5.96 8.28
CA SER A 124 -2.19 -4.69 8.96
C SER A 124 -3.20 -3.62 8.50
N ALA A 125 -3.57 -2.74 9.42
CA ALA A 125 -4.36 -1.55 9.10
C ALA A 125 -3.54 -0.56 8.26
N VAL A 126 -4.23 0.35 7.57
CA VAL A 126 -3.56 1.48 6.90
C VAL A 126 -3.08 2.45 7.97
N GLN A 127 -1.85 2.92 7.81
CA GLN A 127 -1.22 3.90 8.69
C GLN A 127 -0.60 5.03 7.86
N PHE A 128 -0.18 6.09 8.55
CA PHE A 128 0.32 7.31 7.94
C PHE A 128 1.67 7.68 8.55
N LYS A 129 2.66 8.01 7.70
CA LYS A 129 3.96 8.56 8.11
C LYS A 129 4.01 10.03 7.75
N VAL A 130 4.29 10.88 8.73
CA VAL A 130 4.56 12.30 8.51
C VAL A 130 5.99 12.59 8.86
N LYS A 131 6.78 13.04 7.89
CA LYS A 131 8.14 13.52 8.09
C LYS A 131 8.15 15.04 8.10
N THR A 132 8.72 15.62 9.15
CA THR A 132 8.84 17.07 9.29
C THR A 132 10.26 17.54 8.94
N ARG A 133 10.34 18.80 8.50
CA ARG A 133 11.57 19.52 8.19
C ARG A 133 12.61 19.50 9.31
N GLY A 134 12.17 19.55 10.57
CA GLY A 134 13.02 19.65 11.75
C GLY A 134 13.74 18.35 12.14
N GLY A 135 13.53 17.27 11.39
CA GLY A 135 14.05 15.94 11.75
C GLY A 135 13.12 15.27 12.74
N GLY A 136 12.03 14.71 12.23
CA GLY A 136 11.10 13.89 12.99
C GLY A 136 10.23 13.10 12.03
N GLN A 137 9.93 11.85 12.39
CA GLN A 137 8.94 11.02 11.71
C GLN A 137 7.91 10.59 12.73
N SER A 138 6.64 10.89 12.45
CA SER A 138 5.51 10.44 13.25
C SER A 138 4.73 9.40 12.46
N VAL A 139 4.38 8.30 13.12
CA VAL A 139 3.45 7.30 12.57
C VAL A 139 2.12 7.46 13.31
N VAL A 140 1.05 7.65 12.55
CA VAL A 140 -0.31 7.85 13.08
C VAL A 140 -1.30 6.95 12.37
N ASN A 141 -2.46 6.72 12.99
CA ASN A 141 -3.45 5.75 12.53
C ASN A 141 -4.69 6.41 11.89
N SER A 142 -4.72 7.74 11.77
CA SER A 142 -5.83 8.48 11.18
C SER A 142 -5.36 9.46 10.10
N ALA A 143 -6.21 9.66 9.09
CA ALA A 143 -5.91 10.58 8.01
C ALA A 143 -5.97 12.03 8.49
N GLU A 144 -6.88 12.33 9.41
CA GLU A 144 -7.11 13.65 9.99
C GLU A 144 -5.87 14.13 10.75
N GLU A 145 -5.34 13.31 11.66
CA GLU A 145 -4.13 13.62 12.42
C GLU A 145 -2.92 13.75 11.51
N ALA A 146 -2.77 12.85 10.53
CA ALA A 146 -1.66 12.90 9.59
C ALA A 146 -1.68 14.19 8.75
N THR A 147 -2.87 14.59 8.30
CA THR A 147 -3.09 15.80 7.51
C THR A 147 -2.78 17.05 8.34
N GLU A 148 -3.22 17.10 9.60
CA GLU A 148 -2.93 18.21 10.51
C GLU A 148 -1.43 18.34 10.80
N LEU A 149 -0.77 17.22 11.14
CA LEU A 149 0.68 17.19 11.33
C LEU A 149 1.42 17.67 10.08
N PHE A 150 0.97 17.24 8.90
CA PHE A 150 1.60 17.64 7.65
C PHE A 150 1.39 19.12 7.34
N ARG A 151 0.17 19.65 7.50
CA ARG A 151 -0.11 21.10 7.38
C ARG A 151 0.80 21.93 8.29
N ASN A 152 0.98 21.50 9.53
CA ASN A 152 1.87 22.16 10.48
C ASN A 152 3.35 22.07 10.05
N ALA A 153 3.75 20.94 9.46
CA ALA A 153 5.09 20.74 8.91
C ALA A 153 5.37 21.56 7.64
N LEU A 154 4.35 22.07 6.95
CA LEU A 154 4.48 22.97 5.80
C LEU A 154 4.61 24.45 6.19
N LYS A 155 4.02 24.84 7.33
CA LYS A 155 4.07 26.23 7.84
C LYS A 155 5.43 26.57 8.47
N ASN A 156 6.15 25.57 8.96
CA ASN A 156 7.42 25.70 9.69
C ASN A 156 8.64 25.44 8.79
#